data_AF-A0A0Q4LLV7-F1
#
_entry.id   AF-A0A0Q4LLV7-F1
#
_cell.length_a   1.000
_cell.length_b   1.000
_cell.length_c   1.000
_cell.angle_alpha   90.00
_cell.angle_beta   90.00
_cell.angle_gamma   90.00
#
_symmetry.space_group_name_H-M   'P 1'
#
loop_
_entity.id
_entity.type
_entity.pdbx_description
1 polymer ?
#
loop_
_entity_poly.entity_id
_entity_poly.type
_entity_poly.pdbx_seq_one_letter_code
_entity_poly.pdbx_strand_id
1 'polypeptide(L)' 'MNFKAATTLKELKIGSEVVVISGVKGEEGLYRIMINQSFKGYIQKRMGEFYRVDGSSIHDLIFARIANFMMSE' A
#
# COMPACT_ATOMS: atom_id res chain seq x y z
N MET A 1 26.13 0.43 9.92
CA MET A 1 25.08 -0.49 9.43
C MET A 1 24.43 0.14 8.20
N ASN A 2 24.66 -0.41 7.02
CA ASN A 2 24.05 0.06 5.76
C ASN A 2 22.86 -0.83 5.42
N PHE A 3 21.70 -0.56 6.00
CA PHE A 3 20.46 -1.13 5.49
C PHE A 3 20.10 -0.35 4.23
N LYS A 4 20.46 -0.89 3.06
CA LYS A 4 19.80 -0.52 1.81
C LYS A 4 18.32 -0.85 2.01
N ALA A 5 17.52 0.16 2.36
CA ALA A 5 16.08 0.04 2.50
C ALA A 5 15.52 -0.46 1.16
N ALA A 6 15.29 -1.77 1.07
CA ALA A 6 14.55 -2.36 -0.01
C ALA A 6 13.14 -1.80 0.10
N THR A 7 12.81 -0.83 -0.74
CA THR A 7 11.48 -0.28 -0.90
C THR A 7 10.55 -1.46 -1.14
N THR A 8 9.76 -1.87 -0.13
CA THR A 8 8.83 -3.00 -0.27
C THR A 8 8.00 -2.79 -1.53
N LEU A 9 8.04 -3.73 -2.47
CA LEU A 9 7.24 -3.66 -3.69
C LEU A 9 6.41 -4.93 -3.75
N LYS A 10 5.09 -4.77 -3.67
CA LYS A 10 4.12 -5.86 -3.82
C LYS A 10 3.13 -5.51 -4.92
N GLU A 11 2.70 -6.54 -5.65
CA GLU A 11 1.68 -6.42 -6.69
C GLU A 11 0.50 -7.33 -6.34
N LEU A 12 -0.71 -6.80 -6.50
CA LEU A 12 -1.96 -7.49 -6.19
C LEU A 12 -2.95 -7.25 -7.33
N LYS A 13 -3.51 -8.33 -7.87
CA LYS A 13 -4.58 -8.25 -8.87
C LYS A 13 -5.95 -8.34 -8.21
N ILE A 14 -6.84 -7.40 -8.52
CA ILE A 14 -8.24 -7.37 -8.02
C ILE A 14 -9.16 -7.22 -9.23
N GLY A 15 -9.75 -8.33 -9.69
CA GLY A 15 -10.55 -8.32 -10.91
C GLY A 15 -9.70 -7.93 -12.14
N SER A 16 -10.09 -6.86 -12.82
CA SER A 16 -9.32 -6.25 -13.92
C SER A 16 -8.21 -5.31 -13.47
N GLU A 17 -8.21 -4.90 -12.20
CA GLU A 17 -7.31 -3.88 -11.68
C GLU A 17 -5.98 -4.51 -11.23
N VAL A 18 -4.87 -3.84 -11.54
CA VAL A 18 -3.54 -4.15 -11.01
C VAL A 18 -3.18 -3.10 -9.96
N VAL A 19 -2.98 -3.54 -8.73
CA VAL A 19 -2.60 -2.70 -7.59
C VAL A 19 -1.12 -2.91 -7.29
N VAL A 20 -0.36 -1.83 -7.25
CA VAL A 20 1.05 -1.83 -6.84
C VAL A 20 1.16 -1.09 -5.50
N ILE A 21 1.75 -1.77 -4.52
CA ILE A 21 1.97 -1.29 -3.16
C ILE A 21 3.48 -1.10 -2.99
N SER A 22 3.92 0.14 -2.83
CA SER A 22 5.33 0.49 -2.65
C SER A 22 5.58 1.10 -1.27
N GLY A 23 6.55 0.61 -0.50
CA GLY A 23 7.00 1.29 0.72
C GLY A 23 7.53 2.69 0.41
N VAL A 24 7.39 3.64 1.33
CA VAL A 24 7.96 5.00 1.19
C VAL A 24 9.31 5.04 1.89
N LYS A 25 10.35 5.48 1.17
CA LYS A 25 11.71 5.55 1.72
C LYS A 25 11.76 6.54 2.89
N GLY A 26 12.26 6.09 4.03
CA GLY A 26 12.40 6.90 5.23
C GLY A 26 11.16 6.92 6.12
N GLU A 27 10.05 6.32 5.68
CA GLU A 27 8.82 6.22 6.48
C GLU A 27 8.38 4.77 6.63
N GLU A 28 8.67 4.21 7.80
CA GLU A 28 8.26 2.85 8.14
C GLU A 28 6.73 2.76 8.24
N GLY A 29 6.16 1.75 7.60
CA GLY A 29 4.72 1.52 7.58
C GLY A 29 3.93 2.45 6.66
N LEU A 30 4.56 3.37 5.92
CA LEU A 30 3.88 4.16 4.89
C LEU A 30 4.02 3.49 3.51
N TYR A 31 2.90 3.32 2.83
CA TYR A 31 2.83 2.64 1.54
C TYR A 31 2.13 3.50 0.50
N ARG A 32 2.78 3.72 -0.64
CA ARG A 32 2.23 4.32 -1.85
C ARG A 32 1.39 3.29 -2.60
N ILE A 33 0.18 3.67 -3.00
CA ILE A 33 -0.74 2.82 -3.75
C ILE A 33 -0.92 3.36 -5.16
N MET A 34 -0.60 2.51 -6.14
CA MET A 34 -0.90 2.74 -7.55
C MET A 34 -1.95 1.72 -8.00
N ILE A 35 -2.94 2.14 -8.78
CA ILE A 35 -3.92 1.25 -9.40
C ILE A 35 -3.90 1.51 -10.90
N ASN A 36 -3.68 0.48 -11.70
CA ASN A 36 -3.50 0.57 -13.15
C ASN A 36 -2.49 1.68 -13.52
N GLN A 37 -1.34 1.68 -12.84
CA GLN A 37 -0.26 2.67 -13.01
C GLN A 37 -0.64 4.13 -12.65
N SER A 38 -1.84 4.38 -12.13
CA SER A 38 -2.29 5.69 -11.65
C SER A 38 -2.12 5.79 -10.14
N PHE A 39 -1.49 6.86 -9.64
CA PHE A 39 -1.36 7.12 -8.22
C PHE A 39 -2.72 7.38 -7.58
N LYS A 40 -3.03 6.67 -6.49
CA LYS A 40 -4.31 6.79 -5.77
C LYS A 40 -4.17 7.35 -4.36
N GLY A 41 -2.98 7.33 -3.78
CA GLY A 41 -2.75 7.83 -2.44
C GLY A 41 -1.82 6.94 -1.63
N TYR A 42 -1.94 7.06 -0.32
CA TYR A 42 -1.13 6.34 0.65
C TYR A 42 -1.99 5.58 1.65
N ILE A 43 -1.44 4.47 2.12
CA ILE A 43 -1.92 3.70 3.26
C ILE A 43 -0.82 3.68 4.31
N GLN A 44 -1.18 3.80 5.57
CA GLN A 44 -0.25 3.71 6.70
C GLN A 44 -0.62 2.53 7.60
N LYS A 45 0.38 1.73 7.99
CA LYS A 45 0.25 0.70 9.01
C LYS A 45 0.56 1.31 10.37
N ARG A 46 -0.38 1.19 11.31
CA ARG A 46 -0.23 1.65 12.70
C ARG A 46 -0.72 0.54 13.64
N MET A 47 0.12 0.13 14.59
CA MET A 47 -0.23 -0.89 15.59
C MET A 47 -0.82 -2.20 14.99
N GLY A 48 -0.35 -2.60 13.80
CA GLY A 48 -0.83 -3.80 13.11
C GLY A 48 -2.03 -3.60 12.18
N GLU A 49 -2.69 -2.45 12.25
CA GLU A 49 -3.84 -2.10 11.42
C GLU A 49 -3.46 -1.16 10.28
N PHE A 50 -4.27 -1.13 9.22
CA PHE A 50 -4.05 -0.28 8.05
C PHE A 50 -5.06 0.85 8.00
N TYR A 51 -4.59 2.03 7.64
CA TYR A 51 -5.37 3.27 7.55
C TYR A 51 -5.10 3.95 6.21
N ARG A 52 -6.15 4.49 5.57
CA ARG A 52 -5.95 5.39 4.43
C ARG A 52 -5.48 6.74 4.94
N VAL A 53 -4.49 7.33 4.26
CA VAL A 53 -4.04 8.69 4.55
C VAL A 53 -5.01 9.68 3.91
N ASP A 54 -5.29 10.79 4.58
CA ASP A 54 -6.17 11.84 4.08
C ASP A 54 -5.77 12.31 2.67
N GLY A 55 -6.76 12.57 1.83
CA GLY A 55 -6.56 12.89 0.41
C GLY A 55 -6.33 11.68 -0.50
N SER A 56 -6.29 10.46 0.04
CA SER A 56 -6.21 9.25 -0.79
C SER A 56 -7.57 8.92 -1.44
N SER A 57 -7.55 8.69 -2.75
CA SER A 57 -8.73 8.37 -3.59
C SER A 57 -8.96 6.85 -3.76
N ILE A 58 -8.48 6.05 -2.80
CA ILE A 58 -8.58 4.59 -2.84
C ILE A 58 -9.99 4.18 -2.44
N HIS A 59 -10.71 3.51 -3.36
CA HIS A 59 -12.06 3.00 -3.11
C HIS A 59 -12.09 2.00 -1.93
N ASP A 60 -13.13 2.05 -1.10
CA ASP A 60 -13.25 1.27 0.15
C ASP A 60 -13.00 -0.23 -0.03
N LEU A 61 -13.63 -0.83 -1.03
CA LEU A 61 -13.46 -2.26 -1.33
C LEU A 61 -12.02 -2.61 -1.74
N ILE A 62 -11.36 -1.74 -2.52
CA ILE A 62 -9.97 -1.97 -2.91
C ILE A 62 -9.07 -1.84 -1.69
N PHE A 63 -9.31 -0.83 -0.86
CA PHE A 63 -8.60 -0.65 0.40
C PHE A 63 -8.71 -1.87 1.31
N ALA A 64 -9.92 -2.39 1.52
CA ALA A 64 -10.14 -3.59 2.34
C ALA A 64 -9.39 -4.82 1.80
N ARG A 65 -9.35 -4.99 0.47
CA ARG A 65 -8.59 -6.07 -0.18
C ARG A 65 -7.08 -5.91 0.00
N ILE A 66 -6.56 -4.69 -0.14
CA ILE A 66 -5.15 -4.37 0.12
C ILE A 66 -4.79 -4.67 1.57
N ALA A 67 -5.58 -4.19 2.53
CA ALA A 67 -5.35 -4.41 3.95
C ALA A 67 -5.33 -5.91 4.30
N ASN A 68 -6.32 -6.67 3.83
CA ASN A 68 -6.39 -8.11 4.05
C ASN A 68 -5.19 -8.86 3.45
N PHE A 69 -4.78 -8.50 2.23
CA PHE A 69 -3.59 -9.06 1.58
C PHE A 69 -2.33 -8.76 2.40
N MET A 70 -2.17 -7.52 2.87
CA MET A 70 -1.00 -7.09 3.64
C MET A 70 -0.95 -7.62 5.09
N MET A 71 -2.05 -8.16 5.62
CA MET A 71 -2.11 -8.82 6.93
C MET A 71 -1.84 -10.33 6.87
N SER A 72 -2.02 -10.95 5.70
CA SER A 72 -1.88 -12.40 5.51
C SER A 72 -0.43 -12.83 5.20
N GLU A 73 0.49 -11.87 5.17
CA GLU A 73 1.95 -12.07 5.06
C GLU A 73 2.64 -11.67 6.36
#